data_AF-A0A7S1SXK1-F1
#
_entry.id   AF-A0A7S1SXK1-F1
#
_cell.length_a   1.000
_cell.length_b   1.000
_cell.length_c   1.000
_cell.angle_alpha   90.00
_cell.angle_beta   90.00
_cell.angle_gamma   90.00
#
_symmetry.space_group_name_H-M   'P 1'
#
loop_
_entity.id
_entity.type
_entity.pdbx_description
1 polymer ?
#
loop_
_entity_poly.entity_id
_entity_poly.type
_entity_poly.pdbx_seq_one_letter_code
_entity_poly.pdbx_strand_id
1 'polypeptide(L)'
;EEYDSHWERRDILGVHKQKQEGHNWVGLCVPAGRMSAQDCIDAAELAERYGDGNLRLTVDQNIIFPNIKDVDVEAFLAEPLCAKFPSNPGNLSRGLVSCTGSQFCGFGMVETKNRAIHVAAELEKQLDIPRMVRFNWTGCPNSCGQAQVGDIGLMGAAAK
;
A
#
# COMPACT_ATOMS: atom_id res chain seq x y z
N GLU A 1 10.07 -34.51 10.11
CA GLU A 1 10.03 -33.04 10.18
C GLU A 1 9.24 -32.53 8.99
N GLU A 2 7.91 -32.53 9.09
CA GLU A 2 7.01 -32.03 8.05
C GLU A 2 6.86 -30.52 8.21
N TYR A 3 7.76 -29.75 7.62
CA TYR A 3 7.43 -28.38 7.23
C TYR A 3 6.67 -28.47 5.91
N ASP A 4 5.34 -28.50 6.01
CA ASP A 4 4.44 -28.42 4.87
C ASP A 4 4.77 -27.14 4.08
N SER A 5 5.40 -27.31 2.92
CA SER A 5 6.21 -26.30 2.23
C SER A 5 5.44 -25.44 1.22
N HIS A 6 4.12 -25.35 1.35
CA HIS A 6 3.26 -24.63 0.40
C HIS A 6 2.54 -23.46 1.07
N TRP A 7 3.26 -22.34 1.26
CA TRP A 7 2.68 -21.09 1.74
C TRP A 7 2.73 -20.00 0.67
N GLU A 8 1.58 -19.54 0.21
CA GLU A 8 1.48 -18.37 -0.67
C GLU A 8 1.30 -17.10 0.18
N ARG A 9 2.04 -16.05 -0.16
CA ARG A 9 1.88 -14.75 0.49
C ARG A 9 0.46 -14.23 0.21
N ARG A 10 -0.34 -14.13 1.27
CA ARG A 10 -1.70 -13.57 1.21
C ARG A 10 -1.66 -12.07 0.98
N ASP A 11 -2.65 -11.59 0.25
CA ASP A 11 -2.98 -10.18 0.15
C ASP A 11 -3.59 -9.69 1.46
N ILE A 12 -3.24 -8.47 1.86
CA ILE A 12 -3.68 -7.86 3.12
C ILE A 12 -4.54 -6.61 2.90
N LEU A 13 -4.65 -6.11 1.66
CA LEU A 13 -5.62 -5.06 1.34
C LEU A 13 -6.97 -5.67 0.99
N GLY A 14 -8.02 -4.86 1.08
CA GLY A 14 -9.39 -5.33 0.98
C GLY A 14 -9.96 -5.70 2.34
N VAL A 15 -11.15 -6.31 2.33
CA VAL A 15 -11.85 -6.76 3.53
C VAL A 15 -11.50 -8.21 3.81
N HIS A 16 -11.10 -8.50 5.05
CA HIS A 16 -10.75 -9.86 5.47
C HIS A 16 -11.33 -10.15 6.85
N LYS A 17 -11.86 -11.36 7.04
CA LYS A 17 -12.37 -11.84 8.34
C LYS A 17 -11.23 -12.02 9.32
N GLN A 18 -11.38 -11.45 10.51
CA GLN A 18 -10.50 -11.73 11.64
C GLN A 18 -10.83 -13.09 12.27
N LYS A 19 -9.94 -13.54 13.18
CA LYS A 19 -10.20 -14.73 13.99
C LYS A 19 -11.35 -14.53 14.98
N GLN A 20 -11.61 -13.28 15.38
CA GLN A 20 -12.73 -12.91 16.23
C GLN A 20 -14.00 -12.87 15.38
N GLU A 21 -15.02 -13.61 15.81
CA GLU A 21 -16.30 -13.68 15.10
C GLU A 21 -16.92 -12.29 14.93
N GLY A 22 -17.48 -12.03 13.75
CA GLY A 22 -18.13 -10.76 13.41
C GLY A 22 -17.20 -9.58 13.18
N HIS A 23 -15.87 -9.77 13.17
CA HIS A 23 -14.87 -8.70 12.97
C HIS A 23 -14.05 -8.90 11.70
N ASN A 24 -13.65 -7.78 11.10
CA ASN A 24 -12.86 -7.71 9.89
C ASN A 24 -11.66 -6.79 10.11
N TRP A 25 -10.64 -6.94 9.27
CA TRP A 25 -9.76 -5.82 8.96
C TRP A 25 -9.99 -5.35 7.54
N VAL A 26 -9.82 -4.06 7.32
CA VAL A 26 -9.84 -3.46 5.98
C VAL A 26 -8.49 -2.81 5.73
N GLY A 27 -7.76 -3.32 4.73
CA GLY A 27 -6.51 -2.70 4.27
C GLY A 27 -6.75 -1.75 3.11
N LEU A 28 -6.25 -0.52 3.22
CA LEU A 28 -6.35 0.49 2.17
C LEU A 28 -4.98 0.73 1.52
N CYS A 29 -4.99 0.88 0.20
CA CYS A 29 -3.81 1.24 -0.57
C CYS A 29 -3.52 2.73 -0.42
N VAL A 30 -2.37 3.09 0.14
CA VAL A 30 -1.88 4.46 0.20
C VAL A 30 -0.79 4.60 -0.87
N PRO A 31 -1.07 5.23 -2.04
CA PRO A 31 -0.10 5.30 -3.12
C PRO A 31 1.25 5.87 -2.66
N ALA A 32 2.30 5.05 -2.78
CA ALA A 32 3.64 5.36 -2.29
C ALA A 32 3.71 5.84 -0.82
N GLY A 33 2.74 5.47 0.02
CA GLY A 33 2.69 5.81 1.45
C GLY A 33 2.68 7.30 1.77
N ARG A 34 2.09 8.14 0.92
CA ARG A 34 2.02 9.59 1.17
C ARG A 34 0.62 9.98 1.64
N MET A 35 0.55 10.56 2.83
CA MET A 35 -0.66 11.13 3.44
C MET A 35 -0.41 12.58 3.83
N SER A 36 -1.43 13.43 3.68
CA SER A 36 -1.47 14.78 4.24
C SER A 36 -1.89 14.75 5.71
N ALA A 37 -1.82 15.89 6.41
CA ALA A 37 -2.30 15.99 7.78
C ALA A 37 -3.79 15.63 7.90
N GLN A 38 -4.61 16.12 6.95
CA GLN A 38 -6.04 15.80 6.92
C GLN A 38 -6.28 14.30 6.71
N ASP A 39 -5.53 13.67 5.81
CA ASP A 39 -5.64 12.22 5.58
C ASP A 39 -5.37 11.41 6.85
N CYS A 40 -4.41 11.85 7.67
CA CYS A 40 -4.12 11.20 8.95
C CYS A 40 -5.23 11.40 9.99
N ILE A 41 -5.83 12.59 10.03
CA ILE A 41 -6.96 12.89 10.92
C ILE A 41 -8.17 12.06 10.50
N ASP A 42 -8.52 12.06 9.22
CA ASP A 42 -9.63 11.28 8.67
C ASP A 42 -9.43 9.78 8.99
N ALA A 43 -8.21 9.25 8.79
CA ALA A 43 -7.91 7.86 9.15
C ALA A 43 -8.09 7.58 10.64
N ALA A 44 -7.70 8.49 11.53
CA ALA A 44 -7.91 8.32 12.97
C ALA A 44 -9.40 8.31 13.32
N GLU A 45 -10.18 9.25 12.76
CA GLU A 45 -11.64 9.31 12.96
C GLU A 45 -12.35 8.05 12.46
N LEU A 46 -11.93 7.50 11.31
CA LEU A 46 -12.47 6.23 10.81
C LEU A 46 -12.12 5.06 11.72
N ALA A 47 -10.90 5.02 12.26
CA ALA A 47 -10.48 3.98 13.20
C ALA A 47 -11.28 4.00 14.51
N GLU A 48 -11.59 5.19 15.03
CA GLU A 48 -12.44 5.35 16.22
C GLU A 48 -13.90 5.01 15.94
N ARG A 49 -14.43 5.45 14.80
CA ARG A 49 -15.86 5.27 14.46
C ARG A 49 -16.21 3.84 14.09
N TYR A 50 -15.35 3.17 13.32
CA TYR A 50 -15.66 1.85 12.76
C TYR A 50 -14.88 0.71 13.40
N GLY A 51 -13.73 0.99 14.03
CA GLY A 51 -12.87 0.01 14.67
C GLY A 51 -12.82 0.21 16.19
N ASP A 52 -11.62 0.07 16.75
CA ASP A 52 -11.32 0.25 18.17
C ASP A 52 -10.31 1.38 18.42
N GLY A 53 -10.20 2.33 17.48
CA GLY A 53 -9.24 3.44 17.54
C GLY A 53 -7.81 3.07 17.13
N ASN A 54 -7.54 1.81 16.77
CA ASN A 54 -6.22 1.38 16.32
C ASN A 54 -6.06 1.47 14.80
N LEU A 55 -4.85 1.82 14.37
CA LEU A 55 -4.39 1.74 12.98
C LEU A 55 -3.11 0.91 12.92
N ARG A 56 -2.88 0.20 11.81
CA ARG A 56 -1.62 -0.50 11.57
C ARG A 56 -1.01 -0.05 10.25
N LEU A 57 0.29 0.23 10.28
CA LEU A 57 1.08 0.52 9.08
C LEU A 57 1.76 -0.75 8.59
N THR A 58 1.93 -0.88 7.28
CA THR A 58 2.63 -2.01 6.66
C THR A 58 3.99 -1.58 6.10
N VAL A 59 4.88 -2.55 5.92
CA VAL A 59 6.18 -2.31 5.25
C VAL A 59 6.03 -1.95 3.77
N ASP A 60 4.89 -2.30 3.17
CA ASP A 60 4.50 -1.89 1.83
C ASP A 60 3.85 -0.49 1.81
N GLN A 61 3.99 0.26 2.91
CA GLN A 61 3.59 1.66 3.05
C GLN A 61 2.06 1.89 3.01
N ASN A 62 1.29 0.85 3.30
CA ASN A 62 -0.17 0.88 3.35
C ASN A 62 -0.69 0.93 4.80
N ILE A 63 -2.00 1.09 4.94
CA ILE A 63 -2.69 1.18 6.23
C ILE A 63 -3.75 0.08 6.37
N ILE A 64 -3.92 -0.44 7.58
CA ILE A 64 -4.94 -1.42 7.94
C ILE A 64 -5.77 -0.89 9.11
N PHE A 65 -7.09 -0.98 8.95
CA PHE A 65 -8.11 -0.71 9.96
C PHE A 65 -8.61 -2.05 10.53
N PRO A 66 -8.14 -2.47 11.71
CA PRO A 66 -8.61 -3.70 12.35
C PRO A 66 -9.97 -3.49 13.05
N ASN A 67 -10.59 -4.59 13.43
CA ASN A 67 -11.71 -4.65 14.37
C ASN A 67 -13.00 -3.97 13.87
N ILE A 68 -13.17 -3.89 12.55
CA ILE A 68 -14.40 -3.38 11.93
C ILE A 68 -15.47 -4.48 11.98
N LYS A 69 -16.63 -4.18 12.58
CA LYS A 69 -17.74 -5.13 12.65
C LYS A 69 -18.32 -5.43 11.28
N ASP A 70 -18.84 -6.64 11.08
CA ASP A 70 -19.44 -7.08 9.81
C ASP A 70 -20.48 -6.11 9.25
N VAL A 71 -21.34 -5.58 10.13
CA VAL A 71 -22.42 -4.64 9.77
C VAL A 71 -21.92 -3.27 9.32
N ASP A 72 -20.69 -2.92 9.66
CA ASP A 72 -20.11 -1.60 9.44
C ASP A 72 -19.21 -1.53 8.21
N VAL A 73 -18.85 -2.69 7.62
CA VAL A 73 -17.90 -2.78 6.48
C VAL A 73 -18.38 -1.96 5.28
N GLU A 74 -19.65 -2.08 4.90
CA GLU A 74 -20.18 -1.35 3.73
C GLU A 74 -20.14 0.16 3.95
N ALA A 75 -20.54 0.61 5.14
CA ALA A 75 -20.47 2.02 5.53
C ALA A 75 -19.03 2.55 5.54
N PHE A 76 -18.09 1.78 6.08
CA PHE A 76 -16.66 2.11 6.06
C PHE A 76 -16.13 2.26 4.63
N LEU A 77 -16.48 1.35 3.72
CA LEU A 77 -16.02 1.39 2.32
C LEU A 77 -16.60 2.57 1.52
N ALA A 78 -17.73 3.14 1.98
CA ALA A 78 -18.34 4.32 1.37
C ALA A 78 -17.70 5.66 1.81
N GLU A 79 -16.77 5.63 2.78
CA GLU A 79 -16.13 6.84 3.29
C GLU A 79 -15.25 7.53 2.22
N PRO A 80 -15.18 8.88 2.20
CA PRO A 80 -14.36 9.62 1.24
C PRO A 80 -12.87 9.21 1.22
N LEU A 81 -12.32 8.83 2.38
CA LEU A 81 -10.95 8.35 2.50
C LEU A 81 -10.74 7.05 1.69
N CYS A 82 -11.72 6.14 1.66
CA CYS A 82 -11.69 4.90 0.90
C CYS A 82 -11.76 5.14 -0.62
N ALA A 83 -12.39 6.24 -1.06
CA ALA A 83 -12.36 6.64 -2.46
C ALA A 83 -10.98 7.17 -2.87
N LYS A 84 -10.28 7.86 -1.96
CA LYS A 84 -8.91 8.35 -2.18
C LYS A 84 -7.87 7.24 -2.07
N PHE A 85 -8.05 6.32 -1.12
CA PHE A 85 -7.18 5.18 -0.82
C PHE A 85 -7.96 3.87 -0.97
N PRO A 86 -7.99 3.29 -2.19
CA PRO A 86 -8.87 2.16 -2.47
C PRO A 86 -8.43 0.91 -1.71
N SER A 87 -9.42 0.14 -1.25
CA SER A 87 -9.20 -1.19 -0.66
C SER A 87 -8.88 -2.26 -1.72
N ASN A 88 -9.26 -2.01 -2.98
CA ASN A 88 -8.98 -2.88 -4.12
C ASN A 88 -8.29 -2.11 -5.27
N PRO A 89 -7.01 -1.71 -5.12
CA PRO A 89 -6.24 -1.12 -6.21
C PRO A 89 -5.90 -2.16 -7.29
N GLY A 90 -5.38 -1.68 -8.43
CA GLY A 90 -4.77 -2.53 -9.45
C GLY A 90 -3.53 -3.28 -8.93
N ASN A 91 -3.12 -4.33 -9.66
CA ASN A 91 -2.11 -5.28 -9.20
C ASN A 91 -0.66 -4.75 -9.18
N LEU A 92 -0.33 -3.66 -9.88
CA LEU A 92 0.94 -2.94 -9.71
C LEU A 92 0.85 -1.95 -8.57
N SER A 93 -0.23 -1.16 -8.53
CA SER A 93 -0.47 -0.16 -7.50
C SER A 93 -0.50 -0.80 -6.10
N ARG A 94 -1.08 -2.00 -5.97
CA ARG A 94 -1.09 -2.84 -4.76
C ARG A 94 0.29 -3.17 -4.24
N GLY A 95 1.23 -3.48 -5.15
CA GLY A 95 2.59 -3.88 -4.84
C GLY A 95 3.60 -2.74 -4.87
N LEU A 96 3.15 -1.49 -5.03
CA LEU A 96 4.01 -0.34 -5.22
C LEU A 96 4.62 0.13 -3.89
N VAL A 97 5.96 0.14 -3.84
CA VAL A 97 6.72 0.75 -2.75
C VAL A 97 7.65 1.80 -3.32
N SER A 98 7.70 2.99 -2.72
CA SER A 98 8.63 4.04 -3.16
C SER A 98 9.26 4.77 -1.98
N CYS A 99 10.59 4.94 -2.03
CA CYS A 99 11.27 5.77 -1.03
C CYS A 99 10.94 7.27 -1.22
N THR A 100 11.49 8.11 -0.33
CA THR A 100 11.29 9.57 -0.32
C THR A 100 11.66 10.26 -1.64
N GLY A 101 12.75 9.82 -2.27
CA GLY A 101 13.27 10.42 -3.52
C GLY A 101 13.77 11.86 -3.37
N SER A 102 14.17 12.45 -4.48
CA SER A 102 14.75 13.80 -4.55
C SER A 102 13.78 14.93 -4.23
N GLN A 103 12.49 14.64 -3.99
CA GLN A 103 11.54 15.65 -3.52
C GLN A 103 11.99 16.23 -2.17
N PHE A 104 12.54 15.39 -1.28
CA PHE A 104 12.97 15.80 0.06
C PHE A 104 14.28 15.17 0.53
N CYS A 105 14.69 14.02 -0.01
CA CYS A 105 15.92 13.36 0.41
C CYS A 105 17.14 13.97 -0.29
N GLY A 106 18.11 14.49 0.48
CA GLY A 106 19.37 15.02 -0.06
C GLY A 106 20.27 13.98 -0.75
N PHE A 107 20.03 12.68 -0.52
CA PHE A 107 20.70 11.59 -1.24
C PHE A 107 19.92 11.10 -2.47
N GLY A 108 18.68 11.55 -2.65
CA GLY A 108 17.83 11.13 -3.77
C GLY A 108 18.37 11.71 -5.07
N MET A 109 18.85 10.86 -5.98
CA MET A 109 19.32 11.30 -7.30
C MET A 109 18.17 11.57 -8.26
N VAL A 110 17.00 10.99 -8.00
CA VAL A 110 15.80 11.15 -8.84
C VAL A 110 14.54 11.30 -7.97
N GLU A 111 13.50 11.92 -8.54
CA GLU A 111 12.16 11.91 -7.97
C GLU A 111 11.58 10.49 -8.08
N THR A 112 10.89 10.01 -7.05
CA THR A 112 10.42 8.63 -6.99
C THR A 112 8.92 8.51 -6.84
N LYS A 113 8.28 9.16 -5.86
CA LYS A 113 6.89 8.88 -5.49
C LYS A 113 5.91 9.23 -6.61
N ASN A 114 5.95 10.44 -7.13
CA ASN A 114 4.99 10.88 -8.15
C ASN A 114 5.19 10.07 -9.44
N ARG A 115 6.45 9.84 -9.83
CA ARG A 115 6.78 9.02 -10.99
C ARG A 115 6.35 7.56 -10.83
N ALA A 116 6.56 6.93 -9.68
CA ALA A 116 6.17 5.55 -9.42
C ALA A 116 4.64 5.38 -9.53
N ILE A 117 3.88 6.30 -8.93
CA ILE A 117 2.41 6.32 -9.01
C ILE A 117 1.96 6.48 -10.47
N HIS A 118 2.53 7.44 -11.20
CA HIS A 118 2.18 7.69 -12.60
C HIS A 118 2.46 6.49 -13.51
N VAL A 119 3.65 5.88 -13.37
CA VAL A 119 4.04 4.71 -14.18
C VAL A 119 3.17 3.51 -13.87
N ALA A 120 2.88 3.22 -12.59
CA ALA A 120 1.99 2.12 -12.21
C ALA A 120 0.60 2.29 -12.84
N ALA A 121 0.00 3.48 -12.68
CA ALA A 121 -1.32 3.78 -13.22
C ALA A 121 -1.38 3.71 -14.76
N GLU A 122 -0.29 4.07 -15.45
CA GLU A 122 -0.26 4.02 -16.92
C GLU A 122 -0.08 2.59 -17.43
N LEU A 123 0.78 1.78 -16.80
CA LEU A 123 0.95 0.38 -17.15
C LEU A 123 -0.32 -0.43 -16.89
N GLU A 124 -1.06 -0.16 -15.82
CA GLU A 124 -2.33 -0.83 -15.51
C GLU A 124 -3.44 -0.54 -16.54
N LYS A 125 -3.35 0.54 -17.32
CA LYS A 125 -4.28 0.80 -18.44
C LYS A 125 -3.92 0.03 -19.70
N GLN A 126 -2.64 -0.28 -19.89
CA GLN A 126 -2.10 -0.83 -21.13
C GLN A 126 -1.91 -2.34 -21.08
N LEU A 127 -1.74 -2.91 -19.89
CA LEU A 127 -1.40 -4.31 -19.67
C LEU A 127 -2.45 -5.01 -18.84
N ASP A 128 -2.74 -6.26 -19.20
CA ASP A 128 -3.43 -7.20 -18.31
C ASP A 128 -2.42 -7.80 -17.33
N ILE A 129 -2.63 -7.55 -16.03
CA ILE A 129 -1.70 -7.92 -14.96
C ILE A 129 -2.44 -8.87 -14.02
N PRO A 130 -2.35 -10.19 -14.21
CA PRO A 130 -3.26 -11.16 -13.60
C PRO A 130 -2.99 -11.39 -12.10
N ARG A 131 -1.83 -10.98 -11.59
CA ARG A 131 -1.44 -11.13 -10.18
C ARG A 131 -0.65 -9.91 -9.72
N MET A 132 -0.62 -9.70 -8.40
CA MET A 132 0.20 -8.65 -7.80
C MET A 132 1.66 -8.78 -8.22
N VAL A 133 2.26 -7.65 -8.62
CA VAL A 133 3.69 -7.53 -8.91
C VAL A 133 4.28 -6.51 -7.93
N ARG A 134 5.28 -6.92 -7.16
CA ARG A 134 5.98 -6.04 -6.21
C ARG A 134 6.88 -5.08 -6.98
N PHE A 135 6.50 -3.82 -7.01
CA PHE A 135 7.10 -2.78 -7.84
C PHE A 135 7.80 -1.75 -6.96
N ASN A 136 9.10 -1.96 -6.74
CA ASN A 136 9.86 -1.23 -5.73
C ASN A 136 10.74 -0.14 -6.36
N TRP A 137 10.56 1.10 -5.92
CA TRP A 137 11.31 2.26 -6.39
C TRP A 137 12.23 2.82 -5.32
N THR A 138 13.47 3.08 -5.70
CA THR A 138 14.43 3.77 -4.84
C THR A 138 15.20 4.84 -5.60
N GLY A 139 15.46 5.98 -4.95
CA GLY A 139 16.06 7.14 -5.60
C GLY A 139 17.59 7.14 -5.68
N CYS A 140 18.27 6.21 -4.99
CA CYS A 140 19.72 6.09 -4.97
C CYS A 140 20.20 4.70 -4.47
N PRO A 141 21.51 4.38 -4.52
CA PRO A 141 22.08 3.11 -4.07
C PRO A 141 21.81 2.71 -2.62
N ASN A 142 21.42 3.63 -1.74
CA ASN A 142 21.05 3.30 -0.35
C ASN A 142 19.84 2.34 -0.27
N SER A 143 19.04 2.26 -1.34
CA SER A 143 17.96 1.29 -1.50
C SER A 143 16.94 1.22 -0.36
N CYS A 144 16.57 2.37 0.22
CA CYS A 144 15.54 2.42 1.27
C CYS A 144 14.15 1.92 0.78
N GLY A 145 13.92 1.94 -0.53
CA GLY A 145 12.72 1.36 -1.16
C GLY A 145 12.84 -0.13 -1.47
N GLN A 146 13.98 -0.74 -1.11
CA GLN A 146 14.25 -2.18 -1.20
C GLN A 146 14.08 -2.73 -2.63
N ALA A 147 14.69 -2.08 -3.63
CA ALA A 147 14.56 -2.49 -5.03
C ALA A 147 14.96 -3.96 -5.27
N GLN A 148 15.87 -4.50 -4.47
CA GLN A 148 16.36 -5.88 -4.55
C GLN A 148 15.30 -6.94 -4.17
N VAL A 149 14.29 -6.57 -3.38
CA VAL A 149 13.24 -7.52 -3.00
C VAL A 149 12.01 -7.39 -3.87
N GLY A 150 11.87 -6.33 -4.67
CA GLY A 150 10.77 -6.21 -5.64
C GLY A 150 10.87 -7.27 -6.73
N ASP A 151 9.73 -7.66 -7.30
CA ASP A 151 9.72 -8.48 -8.51
C ASP A 151 10.28 -7.66 -9.68
N ILE A 152 10.00 -6.35 -9.67
CA ILE A 152 10.65 -5.34 -10.50
C ILE A 152 11.16 -4.22 -9.59
N GLY A 153 12.48 -4.08 -9.50
CA GLY A 153 13.15 -3.04 -8.72
C GLY A 153 13.72 -1.93 -9.62
N LEU A 154 13.41 -0.67 -9.32
CA LEU A 154 13.92 0.49 -10.04
C LEU A 154 14.77 1.36 -9.13
N MET A 155 16.05 1.51 -9.48
CA MET A 155 17.01 2.32 -8.77
C MET A 155 17.38 3.56 -9.58
N GLY A 156 17.21 4.73 -8.97
CA GLY A 156 17.61 6.01 -9.52
C GLY A 156 19.11 6.06 -9.80
N ALA A 157 19.45 6.54 -10.98
CA ALA A 157 20.82 6.82 -11.41
C ALA A 157 20.79 7.99 -12.41
N ALA A 158 21.92 8.66 -12.59
CA ALA A 158 22.08 9.56 -13.73
C ALA A 158 22.14 8.75 -15.02
N ALA A 159 21.30 9.09 -15.99
CA ALA A 159 21.41 8.56 -17.35
C ALA A 159 22.34 9.45 -18.18
N LYS A 160 23.06 8.84 -19.14
CA LYS A 160 23.84 9.55 -20.15
C LYS A 160 22.98 9.87 -21.37
#